data_AF-A0A969Z6X7-F1
#
_entry.id   AF-A0A969Z6X7-F1
#
_cell.length_a   1.000
_cell.length_b   1.000
_cell.length_c   1.000
_cell.angle_alpha   90.00
_cell.angle_beta   90.00
_cell.angle_gamma   90.00
#
_symmetry.space_group_name_H-M   'P 1'
#
loop_
_entity.id
_entity.type
_entity.pdbx_description
1 polymer ?
#
loop_
_entity_poly.entity_id
_entity_poly.type
_entity_poly.pdbx_seq_one_letter_code
_entity_poly.pdbx_strand_id
1 'polypeptide(L)'
;MKKNNAFTMVEMLGVVAILGIILLIAVPSLINSLKSSERKAYEDFIKDLYLAAESYVQHNYEEFYPNQGEGRNYVTLEELINEGYLNGNLVNPNTDEPIRNEASRINLTKEENGVINYDYVYMEGE
;
A
#
# COMPACT_ATOMS: atom_id res chain seq x y z
N MET A 1 -11.50 43.06 46.95
CA MET A 1 -10.26 42.41 46.48
C MET A 1 -10.62 41.06 45.89
N LYS A 2 -10.34 40.80 44.60
CA LYS A 2 -10.64 39.51 43.95
C LYS A 2 -9.51 38.54 44.28
N LYS A 3 -9.82 37.43 44.96
CA LYS A 3 -8.86 36.38 45.30
C LYS A 3 -8.81 35.38 44.13
N ASN A 4 -7.71 35.38 43.40
CA ASN A 4 -7.48 34.40 42.35
C ASN A 4 -6.88 33.16 43.01
N ASN A 5 -7.63 32.06 43.05
CA ASN A 5 -7.11 30.79 43.53
C ASN A 5 -6.30 30.16 42.40
N ALA A 6 -4.99 30.06 42.58
CA ALA A 6 -4.12 29.28 41.72
C ALA A 6 -4.20 27.80 42.12
N PHE A 7 -4.19 26.92 41.11
CA PHE A 7 -4.22 25.46 41.26
C PHE A 7 -3.10 24.97 42.19
N THR A 8 -3.39 23.96 43.01
CA THR A 8 -2.39 23.36 43.92
C THR A 8 -1.60 22.25 43.23
N MET A 9 -0.37 21.99 43.69
CA MET A 9 0.48 20.94 43.13
C MET A 9 -0.13 19.53 43.26
N VAL A 10 -0.88 19.29 44.35
CA VAL A 10 -1.54 18.00 44.60
C VAL A 10 -2.62 17.73 43.55
N GLU A 11 -3.37 18.76 43.13
CA GLU A 11 -4.36 18.61 42.07
C GLU A 11 -3.70 18.31 40.72
N MET A 12 -2.57 18.96 40.41
CA MET A 12 -1.81 18.66 39.19
C MET A 12 -1.24 17.23 39.21
N LEU A 13 -0.79 16.74 40.37
CA LEU A 13 -0.31 15.36 40.51
C LEU A 13 -1.43 14.35 40.24
N GLY A 14 -2.64 14.62 40.73
CA GLY A 14 -3.82 13.81 40.44
C GLY A 14 -4.14 13.74 38.94
N VAL A 15 -4.06 14.87 38.23
CA VAL A 15 -4.29 14.92 36.77
C VAL A 15 -3.23 14.12 36.01
N VAL A 16 -1.95 14.29 36.33
CA VAL A 16 -0.86 13.56 35.66
C VAL A 16 -0.94 12.06 35.93
N ALA A 17 -1.33 11.64 37.15
CA ALA A 17 -1.54 10.24 37.49
C ALA A 17 -2.64 9.59 36.62
N ILE A 18 -3.77 10.27 36.44
CA ILE A 18 -4.87 9.79 35.59
C ILE A 18 -4.44 9.73 34.12
N LEU A 19 -3.75 10.76 33.62
CA LEU A 19 -3.22 10.78 32.25
C LEU A 19 -2.24 9.63 32.01
N GLY A 20 -1.39 9.30 32.99
CA GLY A 20 -0.46 8.16 32.90
C GLY A 20 -1.18 6.83 32.69
N ILE A 21 -2.28 6.58 33.42
CA ILE A 21 -3.09 5.36 33.26
C ILE A 21 -3.73 5.30 31.88
N ILE A 22 -4.26 6.42 31.39
CA ILE A 22 -4.87 6.50 30.05
C ILE A 22 -3.83 6.19 28.97
N LEU A 23 -2.62 6.74 29.09
CA LEU A 23 -1.55 6.55 28.11
C LEU A 23 -1.12 5.08 27.99
N LEU A 24 -1.11 4.32 29.09
CA LEU A 24 -0.77 2.89 29.07
C LEU A 24 -1.68 2.07 28.14
N ILE A 25 -2.94 2.46 28.01
CA ILE A 25 -3.92 1.79 27.15
C ILE A 25 -3.96 2.44 25.76
N ALA A 26 -3.87 3.77 25.71
CA ALA A 26 -4.00 4.53 24.47
C ALA A 26 -2.82 4.33 23.52
N VAL A 27 -1.58 4.38 24.01
CA VAL A 27 -0.36 4.27 23.17
C VAL A 27 -0.32 2.98 22.34
N PRO A 28 -0.46 1.76 22.91
CA PRO A 28 -0.43 0.55 22.10
C PRO A 28 -1.59 0.48 21.09
N SER A 29 -2.77 0.99 21.44
CA SER A 29 -3.92 1.07 20.54
C SER A 29 -3.63 1.96 19.33
N LEU A 30 -3.03 3.14 19.57
CA LEU A 30 -2.62 4.06 18.51
C LEU A 30 -1.57 3.42 17.58
N ILE A 31 -0.54 2.77 18.14
CA ILE A 31 0.49 2.08 17.34
C ILE A 31 -0.13 0.99 16.46
N ASN A 32 -1.05 0.18 17.00
CA ASN A 32 -1.74 -0.84 16.22
C ASN A 32 -2.60 -0.24 15.11
N SER A 33 -3.28 0.88 15.39
CA SER A 33 -4.06 1.59 14.37
C SER A 33 -3.18 2.12 13.25
N LEU A 34 -2.02 2.70 13.57
CA LEU A 34 -1.06 3.18 12.58
C LEU A 34 -0.56 2.03 11.68
N LYS A 35 -0.09 0.94 12.28
CA LYS A 35 0.34 -0.26 11.54
C LYS A 35 -0.76 -0.83 10.65
N SER A 36 -2.00 -0.82 11.12
CA SER A 36 -3.14 -1.28 10.33
C SER A 36 -3.42 -0.37 9.13
N SER A 37 -3.22 0.94 9.30
CA SER A 37 -3.36 1.93 8.24
C SER A 37 -2.26 1.81 7.19
N GLU A 38 -1.01 1.65 7.61
CA GLU A 38 0.15 1.41 6.74
C GLU A 38 -0.05 0.14 5.91
N ARG A 39 -0.39 -0.97 6.57
CA ARG A 39 -0.69 -2.23 5.87
C ARG A 39 -1.81 -2.07 4.84
N LYS A 40 -2.90 -1.39 5.22
CA LYS A 40 -4.03 -1.16 4.32
C LYS A 40 -3.63 -0.30 3.12
N ALA A 41 -2.84 0.75 3.32
CA ALA A 41 -2.34 1.58 2.24
C ALA A 41 -1.49 0.78 1.25
N TYR A 42 -0.66 -0.13 1.73
CA TYR A 42 0.10 -1.03 0.87
C TYR A 42 -0.78 -2.06 0.15
N GLU A 43 -1.76 -2.66 0.83
CA GLU A 43 -2.73 -3.58 0.23
C GLU A 43 -3.55 -2.89 -0.88
N ASP A 44 -4.02 -1.67 -0.65
CA ASP A 44 -4.74 -0.86 -1.63
C ASP A 44 -3.83 -0.49 -2.82
N PHE A 45 -2.57 -0.13 -2.56
CA PHE A 45 -1.58 0.14 -3.61
C PHE A 45 -1.35 -1.07 -4.53
N ILE A 46 -1.08 -2.25 -3.96
CA ILE A 46 -0.88 -3.48 -4.75
C ILE A 46 -2.16 -3.85 -5.52
N LYS A 47 -3.32 -3.66 -4.91
CA LYS A 47 -4.61 -3.90 -5.56
C LYS A 47 -4.80 -2.99 -6.78
N ASP A 48 -4.46 -1.71 -6.68
CA ASP A 48 -4.55 -0.77 -7.79
C ASP A 48 -3.62 -1.18 -8.95
N LEU A 49 -2.40 -1.65 -8.64
CA LEU A 49 -1.50 -2.23 -9.64
C LEU A 49 -2.13 -3.44 -10.36
N TYR A 50 -2.74 -4.35 -9.61
CA TYR A 50 -3.37 -5.54 -10.19
C TYR A 50 -4.60 -5.19 -11.04
N LEU A 51 -5.43 -4.23 -10.61
CA LEU A 51 -6.57 -3.77 -11.41
C LEU A 51 -6.12 -3.11 -12.72
N ALA A 52 -5.03 -2.33 -12.68
CA ALA A 52 -4.44 -1.76 -13.89
C ALA A 52 -3.91 -2.83 -14.85
N ALA A 53 -3.17 -3.81 -14.33
CA ALA A 53 -2.67 -4.94 -15.12
C ALA A 53 -3.81 -5.78 -15.69
N GLU A 54 -4.82 -6.09 -14.89
CA GLU A 54 -6.01 -6.83 -15.32
C GLU A 54 -6.70 -6.10 -16.47
N SER A 55 -6.93 -4.79 -16.33
CA SER A 55 -7.54 -4.00 -17.38
C SER A 55 -6.71 -3.99 -18.66
N TYR A 56 -5.38 -3.83 -18.56
CA TYR A 56 -4.49 -3.90 -19.71
C TYR A 56 -4.53 -5.26 -20.41
N VAL A 57 -4.47 -6.35 -19.65
CA VAL A 57 -4.47 -7.72 -20.17
C VAL A 57 -5.81 -8.07 -20.82
N GLN A 58 -6.92 -7.59 -20.27
CA GLN A 58 -8.25 -7.76 -20.89
C GLN A 58 -8.33 -7.04 -22.24
N HIS A 59 -7.75 -5.84 -22.37
CA HIS A 59 -7.71 -5.11 -23.65
C HIS A 59 -6.76 -5.75 -24.66
N ASN A 60 -5.69 -6.38 -24.20
CA ASN A 60 -4.64 -6.99 -25.02
C ASN A 60 -4.65 -8.52 -24.94
N TYR A 61 -5.81 -9.15 -24.75
CA TYR A 61 -5.92 -10.55 -24.37
C TYR A 61 -5.16 -11.53 -25.29
N GLU A 62 -5.18 -11.30 -26.60
CA GLU A 62 -4.48 -12.14 -27.58
C GLU A 62 -2.95 -12.09 -27.45
N GLU A 63 -2.37 -11.05 -26.82
CA GLU A 63 -0.94 -10.98 -26.54
C GLU A 63 -0.52 -11.91 -25.38
N PHE A 64 -1.40 -12.05 -24.38
CA PHE A 64 -1.15 -12.85 -23.17
C PHE A 64 -1.60 -14.30 -23.34
N TYR A 65 -2.68 -14.52 -24.09
CA TYR A 65 -3.29 -15.83 -24.30
C TYR A 65 -3.64 -16.04 -25.78
N PRO A 66 -2.64 -16.07 -26.67
CA PRO A 66 -2.87 -16.27 -28.09
C PRO A 66 -3.44 -17.65 -28.36
N ASN A 67 -4.24 -17.76 -29.42
CA ASN A 67 -4.77 -19.04 -29.89
C ASN A 67 -3.68 -20.02 -30.39
N GLN A 68 -2.47 -19.51 -30.70
CA GLN A 68 -1.31 -20.26 -31.18
C GLN A 68 -0.02 -19.63 -30.64
N GLY A 69 0.90 -20.44 -30.11
CA GLY A 69 2.18 -19.96 -29.57
C GLY A 69 2.16 -19.69 -28.07
N GLU A 70 3.30 -19.22 -27.55
CA GLU A 70 3.43 -18.79 -26.15
C GLU A 70 3.06 -17.32 -26.04
N GLY A 71 2.13 -17.00 -25.14
CA GLY A 71 1.76 -15.63 -24.84
C GLY A 71 2.70 -14.98 -23.83
N ARG A 72 2.62 -13.65 -23.73
CA ARG A 72 3.33 -12.88 -22.71
C ARG A 72 2.78 -13.22 -21.32
N ASN A 73 3.65 -13.34 -20.32
CA ASN A 73 3.27 -13.67 -18.93
C ASN A 73 3.64 -12.59 -17.91
N TYR A 74 3.95 -11.38 -18.37
CA TYR A 74 4.19 -10.23 -17.49
C TYR A 74 3.80 -8.92 -18.17
N VAL A 75 3.60 -7.88 -17.36
CA VAL A 75 3.44 -6.48 -17.78
C VAL A 75 4.36 -5.62 -16.94
N THR A 76 5.06 -4.68 -17.55
CA THR A 76 5.91 -3.72 -16.82
C THR A 76 5.06 -2.56 -16.30
N LEU A 77 5.49 -1.94 -15.18
CA LEU A 77 4.79 -0.74 -14.69
C LEU A 77 4.93 0.44 -15.67
N GLU A 78 6.06 0.53 -16.38
CA GLU A 78 6.29 1.53 -17.41
C GLU A 78 5.27 1.43 -18.56
N GLU A 79 4.95 0.23 -19.03
CA GLU A 79 3.89 0.01 -20.04
C GLU A 79 2.53 0.50 -19.53
N LEU A 80 2.15 0.13 -18.30
CA LEU A 80 0.88 0.56 -17.72
C LEU A 80 0.77 2.09 -17.56
N ILE A 81 1.89 2.75 -17.27
CA ILE A 81 1.95 4.22 -17.18
C ILE A 81 1.82 4.86 -18.56
N ASN A 82 2.58 4.37 -19.53
CA ASN A 82 2.59 4.90 -20.89
C ASN A 82 1.24 4.75 -21.59
N GLU A 83 0.54 3.65 -21.33
CA GLU A 83 -0.79 3.34 -21.86
C GLU A 83 -1.93 3.97 -21.02
N GLY A 84 -1.59 4.65 -19.92
CA GLY A 84 -2.53 5.44 -19.12
C GLY A 84 -3.37 4.65 -18.11
N TYR A 85 -3.04 3.39 -17.84
CA TYR A 85 -3.67 2.57 -16.80
C TYR A 85 -3.18 2.92 -15.39
N LEU A 86 -1.98 3.51 -15.27
CA LEU A 86 -1.38 3.97 -14.01
C LEU A 86 -0.87 5.41 -14.12
N ASN A 87 -0.80 6.09 -12.97
CA ASN A 87 -0.12 7.39 -12.88
C ASN A 87 1.40 7.20 -12.77
N GLY A 88 2.18 8.02 -13.48
CA GLY A 88 3.63 7.85 -13.56
C GLY A 88 4.44 8.06 -12.27
N ASN A 89 3.84 8.72 -11.26
CA ASN A 89 4.48 8.98 -9.97
C ASN A 89 4.03 7.95 -8.92
N LEU A 90 4.51 6.71 -9.06
CA LEU A 90 4.24 5.67 -8.09
C LEU A 90 5.21 5.78 -6.90
N VAL A 91 4.67 5.73 -5.68
CA VAL A 91 5.41 5.81 -4.43
C VAL A 91 4.99 4.63 -3.57
N ASN A 92 5.95 3.94 -2.97
CA ASN A 92 5.68 2.83 -2.07
C ASN A 92 5.11 3.37 -0.73
N PRO A 93 3.87 3.02 -0.34
CA PRO A 93 3.26 3.54 0.89
C PRO A 93 3.94 3.12 2.18
N ASN A 94 4.82 2.10 2.15
CA ASN A 94 5.56 1.64 3.34
C ASN A 94 6.90 2.35 3.52
N THR A 95 7.55 2.78 2.43
CA THR A 95 8.89 3.38 2.47
C THR A 95 8.91 4.84 2.09
N ASP A 96 7.81 5.37 1.53
CA ASP A 96 7.72 6.69 0.91
C ASP A 96 8.73 6.92 -0.23
N GLU A 97 9.35 5.85 -0.74
CA GLU A 97 10.31 5.92 -1.83
C GLU A 97 9.60 5.80 -3.19
N PRO A 98 10.05 6.56 -4.21
CA PRO A 98 9.53 6.41 -5.56
C PRO A 98 9.87 5.03 -6.12
N ILE A 99 8.90 4.43 -6.80
CA ILE A 99 9.08 3.12 -7.44
C ILE A 99 9.79 3.31 -8.76
N ARG A 100 10.82 2.49 -9.01
CA ARG A 100 11.51 2.45 -10.29
C ARG A 100 10.67 1.63 -11.27
N ASN A 101 9.88 2.32 -12.07
CA ASN A 101 8.92 1.71 -12.99
C ASN A 101 9.61 0.79 -14.01
N GLU A 102 10.82 1.14 -14.45
CA GLU A 102 11.62 0.35 -15.41
C GLU A 102 12.11 -0.98 -14.83
N ALA A 103 12.20 -1.07 -13.49
CA ALA A 103 12.65 -2.24 -12.76
C ALA A 103 11.49 -3.01 -12.10
N SER A 104 10.24 -2.67 -12.45
CA SER A 104 9.05 -3.20 -11.77
C SER A 104 8.10 -3.82 -12.77
N ARG A 105 7.61 -5.02 -12.46
CA ARG A 105 6.62 -5.73 -13.29
C ARG A 105 5.57 -6.45 -12.46
N ILE A 106 4.51 -6.84 -13.14
CA ILE A 106 3.47 -7.72 -12.61
C ILE A 106 3.50 -8.99 -13.45
N ASN A 107 3.79 -10.12 -12.81
CA ASN A 107 3.74 -11.43 -13.45
C ASN A 107 2.30 -11.93 -13.48
N LEU A 108 1.98 -12.68 -14.54
CA LEU A 108 0.68 -13.31 -14.77
C LEU A 108 0.84 -14.83 -14.77
N THR A 109 0.05 -15.50 -13.94
CA THR A 109 -0.04 -16.96 -13.91
C THR A 109 -1.49 -17.37 -14.09
N LYS A 110 -1.78 -18.11 -15.17
CA LYS A 110 -3.12 -18.66 -15.39
C LYS A 110 -3.22 -20.04 -14.75
N GLU A 111 -4.13 -20.16 -13.81
CA GLU A 111 -4.45 -21.42 -13.13
C GLU A 111 -5.28 -22.35 -14.02
N GLU A 112 -5.31 -23.65 -13.68
CA GLU A 112 -6.09 -24.65 -14.43
C GLU A 112 -7.60 -24.34 -14.48
N ASN A 113 -8.11 -23.62 -13.49
CA ASN A 113 -9.51 -23.19 -13.41
C ASN A 113 -9.81 -21.93 -14.25
N GLY A 114 -8.82 -21.37 -14.95
CA GLY A 114 -8.94 -20.19 -15.79
C GLY A 114 -8.79 -18.85 -15.06
N VAL A 115 -8.58 -18.84 -13.73
CA VAL A 115 -8.28 -17.63 -12.96
C VAL A 115 -6.86 -17.16 -13.28
N ILE A 116 -6.69 -15.85 -13.42
CA ILE A 116 -5.38 -15.21 -13.63
C ILE A 116 -4.93 -14.63 -12.29
N ASN A 117 -3.77 -15.08 -11.83
CA ASN A 117 -3.09 -14.55 -10.65
C ASN A 117 -2.07 -13.48 -11.07
N TYR A 118 -2.00 -12.42 -10.28
CA TYR A 118 -1.10 -11.29 -10.46
C TYR A 118 -0.11 -11.23 -9.30
N ASP A 119 1.18 -11.09 -9.62
CA ASP A 119 2.25 -11.02 -8.64
C ASP A 119 3.19 -9.85 -8.95
N TYR A 120 3.21 -8.85 -8.07
CA TYR A 120 4.08 -7.69 -8.20
C TYR A 120 5.53 -8.05 -7.83
N VAL A 121 6.46 -7.79 -8.73
CA VAL A 121 7.89 -8.05 -8.54
C VAL A 121 8.70 -6.81 -8.87
N TYR A 122 9.50 -6.40 -7.89
CA TYR A 122 10.60 -5.47 -8.09
C TYR A 122 11.86 -6.25 -8.44
N MET A 123 12.38 -6.03 -9.65
CA MET A 123 13.63 -6.61 -10.10
C MET A 123 14.77 -5.74 -9.57
N GLU A 124 15.28 -6.07 -8.38
CA GLU A 124 16.57 -5.54 -7.95
C GLU A 124 17.59 -5.86 -9.04
N GLY A 125 18.24 -4.83 -9.57
CA GLY A 125 19.34 -5.02 -10.51
C GLY A 125 20.44 -5.83 -9.82
N GLU A 126 20.91 -6.88 -10.48
CA GLU A 126 22.24 -7.44 -10.22
C GLU A 126 23.32 -6.36 -10.41
#